data_AF-A0A8S9TXN8-F1
#
_entry.id   AF-A0A8S9TXN8-F1
#
_cell.length_a   1.000
_cell.length_b   1.000
_cell.length_c   1.000
_cell.angle_alpha   90.00
_cell.angle_beta   90.00
_cell.angle_gamma   90.00
#
_symmetry.space_group_name_H-M   'P 1'
#
loop_
_entity.id
_entity.type
_entity.pdbx_description
1 polymer ?
#
loop_
_entity_poly.entity_id
_entity_poly.type
_entity_poly.pdbx_seq_one_letter_code
_entity_poly.pdbx_strand_id
1 'polypeptide(L)' 'MMVSVTNTATLISFIARKSQTIFCWQEWTTGSNLLVAWCEDRLELKYTNSEHISSETLKITPV' A
#
# COMPACT_ATOMS: atom_id res chain seq x y z
N MET A 1 -24.53 14.08 -18.73
CA MET A 1 -24.00 12.77 -18.28
C MET A 1 -22.48 12.90 -18.16
N MET A 2 -21.97 13.34 -17.00
CA MET A 2 -20.53 13.58 -16.75
C MET A 2 -20.00 12.77 -15.55
N VAL A 3 -20.78 11.80 -15.07
CA VAL A 3 -20.47 11.03 -13.86
C VAL A 3 -19.48 9.89 -14.16
N SER A 4 -19.39 9.44 -15.42
CA SER A 4 -18.57 8.27 -15.78
C SER A 4 -17.06 8.56 -15.82
N VAL A 5 -16.62 9.66 -16.45
CA VAL A 5 -15.18 9.93 -16.62
C VAL A 5 -14.49 10.29 -15.30
N THR A 6 -15.15 11.11 -14.46
CA THR A 6 -14.63 11.51 -13.15
C THR A 6 -14.51 10.31 -12.20
N ASN A 7 -15.49 9.40 -12.22
CA ASN A 7 -15.44 8.19 -11.39
C ASN A 7 -14.31 7.25 -11.82
N THR A 8 -14.09 7.10 -13.13
CA THR A 8 -12.98 6.28 -13.65
C THR A 8 -11.62 6.89 -13.31
N ALA A 9 -11.46 8.22 -13.42
CA ALA A 9 -10.22 8.90 -13.05
C ALA A 9 -9.88 8.75 -11.55
N THR A 10 -10.90 8.86 -10.68
CA THR A 10 -10.76 8.65 -9.23
C THR A 10 -10.41 7.20 -8.90
N LEU A 11 -11.03 6.23 -9.59
CA LEU A 11 -10.74 4.81 -9.39
C LEU A 11 -9.30 4.46 -9.82
N ILE A 12 -8.85 4.95 -10.99
CA ILE A 12 -7.47 4.74 -11.46
C ILE A 12 -6.48 5.33 -10.46
N SER A 13 -6.74 6.55 -9.98
CA SER A 13 -5.89 7.20 -8.97
C SER A 13 -5.85 6.42 -7.65
N PHE A 14 -6.98 5.87 -7.22
CA PHE A 14 -7.07 5.03 -6.03
C PHE A 14 -6.26 3.73 -6.19
N ILE A 15 -6.39 3.05 -7.33
CA ILE A 15 -5.64 1.83 -7.64
C ILE A 15 -4.14 2.14 -7.66
N ALA A 16 -3.73 3.21 -8.35
CA ALA A 16 -2.34 3.64 -8.45
C ALA A 16 -1.73 3.98 -7.08
N ARG A 17 -2.48 4.68 -6.22
CA ARG A 17 -2.05 4.97 -4.85
C ARG A 17 -1.90 3.68 -4.04
N LYS A 18 -2.87 2.77 -4.14
CA LYS A 18 -2.83 1.49 -3.42
C LYS A 18 -1.65 0.63 -3.86
N SER A 19 -1.39 0.53 -5.16
CA SER A 19 -0.23 -0.23 -5.68
C SER A 19 1.10 0.41 -5.29
N GLN A 20 1.19 1.74 -5.30
CA GLN A 20 2.37 2.44 -4.79
C GLN A 20 2.62 2.15 -3.30
N THR A 21 1.57 2.20 -2.47
CA THR A 21 1.67 1.86 -1.05
C THR A 21 2.14 0.41 -0.84
N ILE A 22 1.59 -0.55 -1.58
CA ILE A 22 2.02 -1.96 -1.53
C ILE A 22 3.50 -2.08 -1.88
N PHE A 23 3.94 -1.46 -2.97
CA PHE A 23 5.33 -1.52 -3.42
C PHE A 23 6.30 -0.92 -2.41
N CYS A 24 6.00 0.26 -1.86
CA CYS A 24 6.83 0.89 -0.83
C CYS A 24 6.99 0.00 0.41
N TRP A 25 5.92 -0.69 0.83
CA TRP A 25 5.97 -1.62 1.95
C TRP A 25 6.79 -2.89 1.64
N GLN A 26 6.71 -3.41 0.42
CA GLN A 26 7.53 -4.54 -0.01
C GLN A 26 9.01 -4.19 -0.07
N GLU A 27 9.36 -3.02 -0.62
CA GLU A 27 10.76 -2.55 -0.63
C GLU A 27 11.28 -2.33 0.80
N TRP A 28 10.49 -1.71 1.67
CA TRP A 28 10.90 -1.46 3.05
C TRP A 28 11.13 -2.75 3.83
N THR A 29 10.18 -3.69 3.78
CA THR A 29 10.26 -4.96 4.50
C THR A 29 11.41 -5.83 3.97
N THR A 30 11.60 -5.87 2.65
CA THR A 30 12.70 -6.63 2.03
C THR A 30 14.06 -5.99 2.34
N GLY A 31 14.18 -4.67 2.14
CA GLY A 31 15.44 -3.94 2.38
C GLY A 31 15.86 -3.93 3.84
N SER A 32 14.89 -3.99 4.76
CA SER A 32 15.14 -4.00 6.21
C SER A 32 15.11 -5.40 6.83
N ASN A 33 14.85 -6.45 6.03
CA ASN A 33 14.65 -7.82 6.51
C ASN A 33 13.61 -7.93 7.64
N LEU A 34 12.50 -7.20 7.51
CA LEU A 34 11.41 -7.15 8.48
C LEU A 34 10.29 -8.12 8.09
N LEU A 35 9.56 -8.60 9.10
CA LEU A 35 8.35 -9.40 8.88
C LEU A 35 7.25 -8.53 8.26
N VAL A 36 6.48 -9.10 7.33
CA VAL A 36 5.33 -8.41 6.71
C VAL A 36 4.28 -7.96 7.73
N ALA A 37 4.18 -8.63 8.88
CA ALA A 37 3.32 -8.24 10.00
C ALA A 37 3.65 -6.85 10.58
N TRP A 38 4.83 -6.33 10.29
CA TRP A 38 5.28 -5.01 10.75
C TRP A 38 4.56 -3.85 10.07
N CYS A 39 3.79 -4.11 9.00
CA CYS A 39 2.95 -3.12 8.31
C CYS A 39 1.57 -2.91 8.96
N GLU A 40 1.29 -3.66 10.04
CA GLU A 40 0.12 -3.51 10.89
C GLU A 40 0.50 -3.03 12.30
N ASP A 41 1.80 -2.80 12.55
CA ASP A 41 2.28 -2.39 13.87
C ASP A 41 2.24 -0.87 13.96
N ARG A 42 1.55 -0.33 14.97
CA ARG A 42 1.50 1.12 15.19
C ARG A 42 2.87 1.78 15.33
N LEU A 43 3.91 1.03 15.69
CA LEU A 43 5.28 1.53 15.73
C LEU A 43 5.81 1.93 14.36
N GLU A 44 5.28 1.38 13.27
CA GLU A 44 5.68 1.71 11.91
C GLU A 44 5.54 3.21 11.61
N LEU A 45 4.54 3.88 12.18
CA LEU A 45 4.27 5.31 11.99
C LEU A 45 5.41 6.20 12.50
N LYS A 46 6.32 5.65 13.32
CA LYS A 46 7.53 6.34 13.78
C LYS A 46 8.67 6.26 12.76
N TYR A 47 8.62 5.29 11.85
CA TYR A 47 9.69 4.95 10.92
C TYR A 47 9.30 5.14 9.46
N THR A 48 8.01 5.20 9.15
CA THR A 48 7.48 5.42 7.80
C THR A 48 6.29 6.37 7.82
N ASN A 49 6.13 7.12 6.73
CA ASN A 49 4.93 7.91 6.44
C ASN A 49 3.98 7.18 5.47
N SER A 50 4.24 5.91 5.19
CA SER A 50 3.39 5.07 4.35
C SER A 50 2.02 4.88 4.97
N GLU A 51 0.99 4.81 4.14
CA GLU A 51 -0.35 4.49 4.62
C GLU A 51 -0.39 3.09 5.20
N HIS A 52 -1.11 2.95 6.30
CA HIS A 52 -1.34 1.67 6.97
C HIS A 52 -2.00 0.68 5.99
N ILE A 53 -1.45 -0.53 5.89
CA ILE A 53 -1.94 -1.57 4.99
C ILE A 53 -2.04 -2.89 5.73
N SER A 54 -3.06 -3.69 5.44
CA SER A 54 -3.11 -5.03 6.04
C SER A 54 -2.02 -5.93 5.46
N SER A 55 -1.42 -6.73 6.33
CA SER A 55 -0.42 -7.74 5.98
C SER A 55 -0.99 -8.77 5.00
N GLU A 56 -2.30 -9.00 5.00
CA GLU A 56 -2.97 -9.85 4.01
C GLU A 56 -2.87 -9.26 2.60
N THR A 57 -3.00 -7.94 2.45
CA THR A 57 -2.91 -7.28 1.14
C THR A 57 -1.50 -7.38 0.56
N LEU A 58 -0.48 -7.37 1.42
CA LEU A 58 0.91 -7.58 1.01
C LEU A 58 1.19 -9.03 0.62
N LYS A 59 0.63 -10.01 1.34
CA LYS A 59 0.79 -11.46 1.05
C LYS A 59 0.10 -11.90 -0.23
N ILE A 60 -1.01 -11.25 -0.60
CA ILE A 60 -1.79 -11.59 -1.81
C ILE A 60 -1.09 -11.15 -3.09
N THR A 61 -0.09 -10.25 -3.00
CA THR A 61 0.64 -9.77 -4.18
C THR A 61 1.80 -10.71 -4.47
N PRO A 62 1.73 -11.59 -5.49
CA PRO A 62 2.88 -12.40 -5.88
C PRO A 62 3.89 -11.46 -6.53
N VAL A 63 5.12 -11.47 -6.01
CA VAL A 63 6.28 -10.83 -6.65
C VAL A 63 6.63 -11.60 -7.92
#